data_AF-W6MNA8-F1
#
_entry.id   AF-W6MNA8-F1
#
_cell.length_a   1.000
_cell.length_b   1.000
_cell.length_c   1.000
_cell.angle_alpha   90.00
_cell.angle_beta   90.00
_cell.angle_gamma   90.00
#
_symmetry.space_group_name_H-M   'P 1'
#
loop_
_entity.id
_entity.type
_entity.pdbx_description
1 polymer ?
#
loop_
_entity_poly.entity_id
_entity_poly.type
_entity_poly.pdbx_seq_one_letter_code
_entity_poly.pdbx_strand_id
1 'polypeptide(L)'
;MLPSYDEITAQPPQVERVITKQPASSDIEKPYEFEWDVPQGGSYGSFLNALGEFFGIFGMIPGCFCIPNPFKKVKEGNVVLITRFGKLYRGAGAGIIKTNIVTDRVHHVEVNSKVRETKTEVCRTRDRKSVGLTAIIFYHISEPHKVFLNPIRLGVALDETTKSIFSHLVELRDYEDVMGHRRELAAAAAGSLQQSASTWGVHVESLNIKSLYRR
;
A
#
# COMPACT_ATOMS: atom_id res chain seq x y z
N MET A 1 36.73 -55.62 27.14
CA MET A 1 35.32 -55.69 26.69
C MET A 1 34.82 -54.26 26.55
N LEU A 2 34.69 -53.77 25.33
CA LEU A 2 34.12 -52.46 25.00
C LEU A 2 32.71 -52.69 24.44
N PRO A 3 31.68 -51.93 24.84
CA PRO A 3 30.32 -52.15 24.36
C PRO A 3 30.09 -51.62 22.94
N SER A 4 29.18 -52.30 22.25
CA SER A 4 28.80 -52.23 20.83
C SER A 4 28.20 -50.90 20.36
N TYR A 5 28.33 -50.63 19.06
CA TYR A 5 28.03 -49.38 18.34
C TYR A 5 26.62 -49.32 17.71
N ASP A 6 25.57 -49.86 18.36
CA ASP A 6 24.23 -49.89 17.79
C ASP A 6 23.18 -49.42 18.81
N GLU A 7 22.80 -48.13 18.73
CA GLU A 7 21.46 -47.56 18.97
C GLU A 7 21.56 -46.03 19.14
N ILE A 8 21.88 -45.33 18.05
CA ILE A 8 21.51 -43.91 17.91
C ILE A 8 20.19 -43.93 17.15
N THR A 9 19.09 -43.99 17.90
CA THR A 9 17.73 -43.86 17.38
C THR A 9 17.60 -42.51 16.67
N ALA A 10 17.63 -42.54 15.34
CA ALA A 10 17.36 -41.36 14.51
C ALA A 10 15.93 -40.88 14.77
N GLN A 11 15.79 -39.75 15.47
CA GLN A 11 14.53 -39.01 15.49
C GLN A 11 14.25 -38.51 14.06
N PRO A 12 13.07 -38.79 13.47
CA PRO A 12 12.75 -38.24 12.17
C PRO A 12 12.68 -36.71 12.26
N PRO A 13 13.06 -35.98 11.19
CA PRO A 13 13.02 -34.52 11.19
C PRO A 13 11.58 -34.05 11.52
N GLN A 14 11.48 -33.09 12.44
CA GLN A 14 10.23 -32.40 12.76
C GLN A 14 9.66 -31.86 11.46
N VAL A 15 8.64 -32.54 10.92
CA VAL A 15 7.89 -32.09 9.74
C VAL A 15 7.33 -30.73 10.11
N GLU A 16 7.88 -29.69 9.48
CA GLU A 16 7.34 -28.34 9.49
C GLU A 16 5.84 -28.45 9.28
N ARG A 17 5.07 -28.01 10.28
CA ARG A 17 3.62 -28.16 10.29
C ARG A 17 3.09 -27.43 9.07
N VAL A 18 2.83 -28.17 8.00
CA VAL A 18 2.03 -27.71 6.87
C VAL A 18 0.77 -27.16 7.49
N ILE A 19 0.56 -25.84 7.37
CA ILE A 19 -0.56 -25.12 7.97
C ILE A 19 -1.85 -25.79 7.45
N THR A 20 -2.39 -26.75 8.20
CA THR A 20 -3.52 -27.59 7.78
C THR A 20 -4.86 -26.97 8.15
N LYS A 21 -4.83 -25.83 8.86
CA LYS A 21 -6.00 -25.05 9.21
C LYS A 21 -6.02 -23.83 8.32
N GLN A 22 -7.09 -23.66 7.55
CA GLN A 22 -7.40 -22.37 6.95
C GLN A 22 -7.39 -21.34 8.09
N PRO A 23 -6.65 -20.22 7.97
CA PRO A 23 -6.64 -19.20 9.00
C PRO A 23 -8.07 -18.79 9.29
N ALA A 24 -8.45 -18.71 10.57
CA ALA A 24 -9.79 -18.28 10.92
C ALA A 24 -9.99 -16.87 10.36
N SER A 25 -11.18 -16.56 9.84
CA SER A 25 -11.48 -15.25 9.25
C SER A 25 -11.35 -14.10 10.26
N SER A 26 -11.34 -14.40 11.57
CA SER A 26 -11.04 -13.49 12.67
C SER A 26 -9.56 -13.17 12.84
N ASP A 27 -8.67 -14.08 12.43
CA ASP A 27 -7.21 -13.94 12.59
C ASP A 27 -6.59 -13.16 11.42
N ILE A 28 -7.35 -13.01 10.33
CA ILE A 28 -7.08 -12.04 9.29
C ILE A 28 -7.53 -10.69 9.85
N GLU A 29 -6.70 -10.07 10.69
CA GLU A 29 -6.89 -8.67 11.03
C GLU A 29 -7.03 -7.90 9.72
N LYS A 30 -8.12 -7.15 9.58
CA LYS A 30 -8.39 -6.33 8.41
C LYS A 30 -7.96 -4.91 8.72
N PRO A 31 -6.65 -4.56 8.61
CA PRO A 31 -6.12 -3.29 9.11
C PRO A 31 -6.69 -2.05 8.38
N TYR A 32 -7.48 -2.25 7.33
CA TYR A 32 -8.02 -1.20 6.48
C TYR A 32 -9.53 -0.98 6.65
N GLU A 33 -10.20 -1.75 7.52
CA GLU A 33 -11.61 -1.52 7.83
C GLU A 33 -11.75 -0.44 8.90
N PHE A 34 -12.52 0.60 8.58
CA PHE A 34 -12.87 1.67 9.50
C PHE A 34 -14.23 2.24 9.12
N GLU A 35 -14.95 2.78 10.09
CA GLU A 35 -16.23 3.46 9.89
C GLU A 35 -16.21 4.77 10.68
N TRP A 36 -16.62 5.86 10.03
CA TRP A 36 -16.69 7.19 10.62
C TRP A 36 -18.13 7.70 10.55
N ASP A 37 -18.55 8.43 11.59
CA ASP A 37 -19.88 9.04 11.61
C ASP A 37 -19.96 10.18 10.60
N VAL A 38 -20.72 9.97 9.53
CA VAL A 38 -21.02 11.03 8.55
C VAL A 38 -22.31 11.72 8.96
N PRO A 39 -22.30 13.04 9.22
CA PRO A 39 -23.52 13.76 9.55
C PRO A 39 -24.50 13.65 8.40
N GLN A 40 -25.67 13.06 8.67
CA GLN A 40 -26.76 12.99 7.71
C GLN A 40 -27.22 14.43 7.46
N GLY A 41 -27.24 14.86 6.19
CA GLY A 41 -27.51 16.25 5.78
C GLY A 41 -28.96 16.71 6.01
N GLY A 42 -29.47 16.56 7.23
CA GLY A 42 -30.85 16.84 7.62
C GLY A 42 -31.85 15.87 6.96
N SER A 43 -33.10 16.33 6.85
CA SER A 43 -34.21 15.59 6.25
C SER A 43 -33.94 15.15 4.81
N TYR A 44 -33.18 15.94 4.04
CA TYR A 44 -32.79 15.61 2.66
C TYR A 44 -31.83 14.41 2.61
N GLY A 45 -30.86 14.34 3.53
CA GLY A 45 -29.96 13.19 3.64
C GLY A 45 -30.73 11.91 3.95
N SER A 46 -31.68 11.95 4.88
CA SER A 46 -32.53 10.81 5.21
C SER A 46 -33.45 10.40 4.06
N PHE A 47 -33.99 11.36 3.31
CA PHE A 47 -34.79 11.09 2.10
C PHE A 47 -33.97 10.40 1.01
N LEU A 48 -32.75 10.87 0.73
CA LEU A 48 -31.87 10.24 -0.26
C LEU A 48 -31.41 8.84 0.17
N ASN A 49 -31.18 8.62 1.46
CA ASN A 49 -30.91 7.29 1.99
C ASN A 49 -32.10 6.35 1.77
N ALA A 50 -33.32 6.80 2.10
CA ALA A 50 -34.55 6.03 1.89
C ALA A 50 -34.80 5.70 0.41
N LEU A 51 -34.58 6.67 -0.50
CA LEU A 51 -34.63 6.41 -1.94
C LEU A 51 -33.59 5.38 -2.37
N GLY A 52 -32.36 5.50 -1.88
CA GLY A 52 -31.29 4.57 -2.18
C GLY A 52 -31.55 3.15 -1.70
N GLU A 53 -32.17 2.99 -0.54
CA GLU A 53 -32.61 1.67 -0.04
C GLU A 53 -33.76 1.10 -0.87
N PHE A 54 -34.75 1.93 -1.22
CA PHE A 54 -35.85 1.54 -2.10
C PHE A 54 -35.30 1.01 -3.43
N PHE A 55 -34.49 1.79 -4.13
CA PHE A 55 -33.85 1.35 -5.38
C PHE A 55 -32.93 0.13 -5.16
N GLY A 56 -32.21 0.06 -4.05
CA GLY A 56 -31.36 -1.09 -3.71
C GLY A 56 -32.13 -2.40 -3.58
N ILE A 57 -33.34 -2.38 -3.01
CA ILE A 57 -34.20 -3.57 -2.90
C ILE A 57 -34.65 -4.04 -4.28
N PHE A 58 -35.09 -3.12 -5.14
CA PHE A 58 -35.47 -3.47 -6.52
C PHE A 58 -34.29 -3.99 -7.35
N GLY A 59 -33.10 -3.42 -7.16
CA GLY A 59 -31.86 -3.87 -7.81
C GLY A 59 -31.37 -5.26 -7.38
N MET A 60 -31.91 -5.82 -6.29
CA MET A 60 -31.59 -7.19 -5.84
C MET A 60 -32.43 -8.26 -6.56
N ILE A 61 -33.55 -7.87 -7.18
CA ILE A 61 -34.46 -8.80 -7.87
C ILE A 61 -33.90 -9.14 -9.26
N PRO A 62 -33.55 -10.41 -9.54
CA PRO A 62 -33.06 -10.82 -10.86
C PRO A 62 -34.17 -10.68 -11.89
N GLY A 63 -34.05 -9.70 -12.80
CA GLY A 63 -35.03 -9.41 -13.87
C GLY A 63 -35.53 -7.95 -13.93
N CYS A 64 -35.24 -7.13 -12.92
CA CYS A 64 -35.52 -5.69 -12.98
C CYS A 64 -34.42 -4.98 -13.78
N PHE A 65 -34.68 -4.67 -15.06
CA PHE A 65 -33.69 -4.07 -15.98
C PHE A 65 -33.30 -2.62 -15.63
N CYS A 66 -34.08 -1.94 -14.79
CA CYS A 66 -33.98 -0.49 -14.65
C CYS A 66 -32.96 -0.01 -13.61
N ILE A 67 -32.48 -0.86 -12.69
CA ILE A 67 -31.71 -0.41 -11.52
C ILE A 67 -30.42 -1.23 -11.36
N PRO A 68 -29.24 -0.57 -11.20
CA PRO A 68 -27.97 -1.27 -11.03
C PRO A 68 -27.89 -1.99 -9.68
N ASN A 69 -27.11 -3.09 -9.62
CA ASN A 69 -26.92 -3.88 -8.40
C ASN A 69 -26.15 -3.09 -7.31
N PRO A 70 -26.68 -2.98 -6.07
CA PRO A 70 -26.02 -2.31 -4.94
C PRO A 70 -24.81 -3.08 -4.38
N PHE A 71 -24.71 -4.38 -4.66
CA PHE A 71 -23.59 -5.20 -4.23
C PHE A 71 -22.43 -5.05 -5.20
N LYS A 72 -21.28 -4.62 -4.68
CA LYS A 72 -20.02 -4.53 -5.43
C LYS A 72 -19.04 -5.57 -4.90
N LYS A 73 -18.42 -6.30 -5.83
CA LYS A 73 -17.36 -7.26 -5.51
C LYS A 73 -16.02 -6.53 -5.50
N VAL A 74 -15.28 -6.68 -4.42
CA VAL A 74 -13.92 -6.15 -4.24
C VAL A 74 -12.94 -7.30 -4.38
N LYS A 75 -11.97 -7.14 -5.28
CA LYS A 75 -10.90 -8.12 -5.48
C LYS A 75 -9.95 -8.09 -4.27
N GLU A 76 -9.37 -9.24 -3.96
CA GLU A 76 -8.27 -9.33 -2.98
C GLU A 76 -7.09 -8.42 -3.39
N GLY A 77 -6.37 -7.89 -2.40
CA GLY A 77 -5.29 -6.91 -2.60
C GLY A 77 -5.78 -5.47 -2.87
N ASN A 78 -7.10 -5.28 -3.02
CA ASN A 78 -7.72 -3.96 -3.10
C ASN A 78 -8.57 -3.69 -1.86
N VAL A 79 -8.53 -2.45 -1.42
CA VAL A 79 -9.43 -1.89 -0.42
C VAL A 79 -10.36 -0.92 -1.11
N VAL A 80 -11.61 -0.90 -0.68
CA VAL A 80 -12.57 0.10 -1.13
C VAL A 80 -12.75 1.16 -0.07
N LEU A 81 -12.67 2.41 -0.50
CA LEU A 81 -13.06 3.57 0.27
C LEU A 81 -14.41 4.06 -0.23
N ILE A 82 -15.34 4.26 0.70
CA ILE A 82 -16.69 4.69 0.38
C ILE A 82 -16.88 6.11 0.90
N THR A 83 -17.21 7.01 -0.02
CA THR A 83 -17.64 8.36 0.34
C THR A 83 -19.16 8.44 0.33
N ARG A 84 -19.75 9.00 1.38
CA ARG A 84 -21.18 9.25 1.50
C ARG A 84 -21.40 10.76 1.55
N PHE A 85 -22.25 11.29 0.68
CA PHE A 85 -22.46 12.74 0.53
C PHE A 85 -21.15 13.55 0.36
N GLY A 86 -20.14 12.95 -0.28
CA GLY A 86 -18.84 13.60 -0.52
C GLY A 86 -17.86 13.58 0.67
N LYS A 87 -18.22 12.96 1.80
CA LYS A 87 -17.30 12.72 2.94
C LYS A 87 -16.92 11.26 3.02
N LEU A 88 -15.68 10.96 3.39
CA LEU A 88 -15.23 9.58 3.60
C LEU A 88 -16.00 8.97 4.79
N TYR A 89 -16.68 7.85 4.55
CA TYR A 89 -17.58 7.20 5.50
C TYR A 89 -16.96 5.91 6.03
N ARG A 90 -16.50 5.03 5.14
CA ARG A 90 -15.94 3.74 5.54
C ARG A 90 -14.87 3.22 4.60
N GLY A 91 -13.92 2.48 5.15
CA GLY A 91 -13.02 1.58 4.44
C GLY A 91 -13.52 0.15 4.56
N ALA A 92 -13.57 -0.58 3.45
CA ALA A 92 -13.97 -1.97 3.42
C ALA A 92 -12.92 -2.83 2.70
N GLY A 93 -12.62 -3.99 3.27
CA GLY A 93 -11.68 -4.95 2.69
C GLY A 93 -12.23 -5.69 1.48
N ALA A 94 -11.50 -6.73 1.07
CA ALA A 94 -11.91 -7.62 -0.01
C ALA A 94 -13.23 -8.36 0.34
N GLY A 95 -14.03 -8.66 -0.68
CA GLY A 95 -15.32 -9.34 -0.52
C GLY A 95 -16.49 -8.60 -1.17
N ILE A 96 -17.70 -8.94 -0.75
CA ILE A 96 -18.93 -8.33 -1.26
C ILE A 96 -19.35 -7.23 -0.30
N ILE A 97 -19.41 -6.00 -0.81
CA ILE A 97 -19.84 -4.83 -0.04
C ILE A 97 -21.19 -4.35 -0.55
N LYS A 98 -22.12 -4.11 0.37
CA LYS A 98 -23.38 -3.40 0.07
C LYS A 98 -23.10 -1.91 0.05
N THR A 99 -23.46 -1.24 -1.04
CA THR A 99 -23.29 0.21 -1.18
C THR A 99 -24.60 0.85 -1.63
N ASN A 100 -24.93 2.03 -1.12
CA ASN A 100 -26.10 2.77 -1.58
C ASN A 100 -25.80 3.41 -2.96
N ILE A 101 -26.60 3.09 -3.96
CA ILE A 101 -26.40 3.52 -5.35
C ILE A 101 -26.52 5.05 -5.50
N VAL A 102 -27.35 5.70 -4.68
CA VAL A 102 -27.69 7.12 -4.81
C VAL A 102 -26.70 8.00 -4.04
N THR A 103 -26.37 7.62 -2.80
CA THR A 103 -25.63 8.48 -1.87
C THR A 103 -24.14 8.20 -1.82
N ASP A 104 -23.75 6.94 -2.08
CA ASP A 104 -22.41 6.45 -1.82
C ASP A 104 -21.61 6.36 -3.12
N ARG A 105 -20.33 6.74 -3.07
CA ARG A 105 -19.37 6.54 -4.17
C ARG A 105 -18.25 5.63 -3.72
N VAL A 106 -17.91 4.67 -4.58
CA VAL A 106 -16.93 3.62 -4.35
C VAL A 106 -15.62 4.03 -5.02
N HIS A 107 -14.54 4.07 -4.24
CA HIS A 107 -13.19 4.32 -4.73
C HIS A 107 -12.31 3.11 -4.42
N HIS A 108 -11.67 2.55 -5.43
CA HIS A 108 -10.79 1.41 -5.27
C HIS A 108 -9.35 1.90 -5.06
N VAL A 109 -8.72 1.45 -3.98
CA VAL A 109 -7.31 1.68 -3.68
C VAL A 109 -6.61 0.34 -3.58
N GLU A 110 -5.60 0.15 -4.41
CA GLU A 110 -4.80 -1.07 -4.40
C GLU A 110 -3.70 -0.97 -3.35
N VAL A 111 -3.67 -1.95 -2.45
CA VAL A 111 -2.79 -2.00 -1.28
C VAL A 111 -1.56 -2.86 -1.53
N ASN A 112 -1.59 -3.71 -2.55
CA ASN A 112 -0.45 -4.54 -2.93
C ASN A 112 0.83 -3.72 -3.14
N SER A 113 1.98 -4.35 -2.86
CA SER A 113 3.30 -3.77 -3.08
C SER A 113 3.50 -3.41 -4.55
N LYS A 114 3.94 -2.18 -4.78
CA LYS A 114 4.17 -1.58 -6.09
C LYS A 114 5.63 -1.23 -6.25
N VAL A 115 6.06 -1.31 -7.50
CA VAL A 115 7.39 -0.90 -7.94
C VAL A 115 7.27 0.41 -8.70
N ARG A 116 8.10 1.38 -8.34
CA ARG A 116 8.28 2.62 -9.10
C ARG A 116 9.75 2.83 -9.40
N GLU A 117 10.07 3.03 -10.66
CA GLU A 117 11.39 3.46 -11.10
C GLU A 117 11.41 5.00 -11.14
N THR A 118 12.39 5.59 -10.46
CA THR A 118 12.61 7.04 -10.46
C THR A 118 13.41 7.44 -11.71
N LYS A 119 13.16 8.65 -12.21
CA LYS A 119 13.90 9.23 -13.34
C LYS A 119 15.39 9.35 -13.01
N THR A 120 16.24 9.12 -14.02
CA THR A 120 17.68 9.34 -13.90
C THR A 120 17.99 10.83 -13.72
N GLU A 121 18.64 11.16 -12.62
CA GLU A 121 19.04 12.53 -12.28
C GLU A 121 20.55 12.58 -12.03
N VAL A 122 21.19 13.70 -12.39
CA VAL A 122 22.62 13.90 -12.19
C VAL A 122 22.85 14.65 -10.89
N CYS A 123 23.52 14.00 -9.94
CA CYS A 123 23.91 14.58 -8.66
C CYS A 123 25.42 14.86 -8.65
N ARG A 124 25.84 15.82 -7.84
CA ARG A 124 27.25 16.19 -7.71
C ARG A 124 27.76 15.77 -6.34
N THR A 125 28.86 15.03 -6.32
CA THR A 125 29.50 14.54 -5.09
C THR A 125 30.36 15.63 -4.46
N ARG A 126 30.82 15.39 -3.22
CA ARG A 126 31.71 16.28 -2.47
C ARG A 126 33.01 16.59 -3.23
N ASP A 127 33.56 15.61 -3.92
CA ASP A 127 34.77 15.71 -4.76
C ASP A 127 34.50 16.31 -6.15
N ARG A 128 33.35 16.97 -6.35
CA ARG A 128 33.00 17.67 -7.60
C ARG A 128 32.91 16.75 -8.82
N LYS A 129 32.73 15.45 -8.63
CA LYS A 129 32.39 14.52 -9.72
C LYS A 129 30.88 14.47 -9.90
N SER A 130 30.45 14.14 -11.12
CA SER A 130 29.03 14.04 -11.48
C SER A 130 28.66 12.57 -11.61
N VAL A 131 27.59 12.17 -10.92
CA VAL A 131 27.08 10.79 -10.92
C VAL A 131 25.63 10.81 -11.39
N GLY A 132 25.32 10.00 -12.41
CA GLY A 132 23.94 9.70 -12.79
C GLY A 132 23.40 8.59 -11.92
N LEU A 133 22.29 8.83 -11.22
CA LEU A 133 21.66 7.88 -10.32
C LEU A 133 20.25 7.53 -10.78
N THR A 134 19.96 6.23 -10.81
CA THR A 134 18.61 5.68 -11.06
C THR A 134 18.28 4.71 -9.93
N ALA A 135 17.09 4.81 -9.36
CA ALA A 135 16.63 3.97 -8.26
C ALA A 135 15.25 3.37 -8.52
N ILE A 136 14.99 2.26 -7.86
CA ILE A 136 13.72 1.55 -7.84
C ILE A 136 13.22 1.53 -6.39
N ILE A 137 11.99 1.96 -6.19
CA ILE A 137 11.32 2.05 -4.90
C ILE A 137 10.25 0.97 -4.83
N PHE A 138 10.32 0.14 -3.79
CA PHE A 138 9.30 -0.84 -3.42
C PHE A 138 8.48 -0.23 -2.28
N TYR A 139 7.18 -0.05 -2.50
CA TYR A 139 6.28 0.55 -1.50
C TYR A 139 4.88 -0.06 -1.59
N HIS A 140 4.16 -0.04 -0.48
CA HIS A 140 2.75 -0.40 -0.41
C HIS A 140 1.98 0.66 0.39
N ILE A 141 0.65 0.69 0.22
CA ILE A 141 -0.20 1.65 0.92
C ILE A 141 -0.59 1.04 2.27
N SER A 142 -0.06 1.58 3.37
CA SER A 142 -0.41 1.11 4.72
C SER A 142 -1.72 1.73 5.23
N GLU A 143 -2.03 2.97 4.84
CA GLU A 143 -3.21 3.69 5.31
C GLU A 143 -3.97 4.30 4.13
N PRO A 144 -4.92 3.57 3.52
CA PRO A 144 -5.58 4.01 2.29
C PRO A 144 -6.42 5.29 2.48
N HIS A 145 -6.94 5.51 3.70
CA HIS A 145 -7.70 6.71 4.04
C HIS A 145 -6.87 8.00 3.93
N LYS A 146 -5.60 7.98 4.36
CA LYS A 146 -4.71 9.15 4.26
C LYS A 146 -4.35 9.43 2.80
N VAL A 147 -4.05 8.39 2.03
CA VAL A 147 -3.73 8.51 0.60
C VAL A 147 -4.90 9.14 -0.16
N PHE A 148 -6.15 8.74 0.13
CA PHE A 148 -7.33 9.27 -0.55
C PHE A 148 -7.65 10.72 -0.20
N LEU A 149 -7.46 11.11 1.05
CA LEU A 149 -7.72 12.49 1.51
C LEU A 149 -6.63 13.47 1.09
N ASN A 150 -5.45 12.97 0.74
CA ASN A 150 -4.33 13.81 0.31
C ASN A 150 -4.47 14.20 -1.18
N PRO A 151 -4.53 15.50 -1.53
CA PRO A 151 -4.65 15.94 -2.92
C PRO A 151 -3.38 15.72 -3.76
N ILE A 152 -2.28 15.29 -3.16
CA ILE A 152 -0.98 15.14 -3.82
C ILE A 152 -0.94 13.89 -4.72
N ARG A 153 -0.35 14.04 -5.91
CA ARG A 153 -0.02 12.90 -6.78
C ARG A 153 1.13 12.10 -6.15
N LEU A 154 0.80 11.04 -5.40
CA LEU A 154 1.75 10.22 -4.64
C LEU A 154 3.02 9.86 -5.42
N GLY A 155 2.86 9.44 -6.67
CA GLY A 155 3.99 9.06 -7.50
C GLY A 155 5.00 10.18 -7.75
N VAL A 156 4.50 11.37 -8.06
CA VAL A 156 5.34 12.56 -8.32
C VAL A 156 6.05 12.97 -7.02
N ALA A 157 5.32 12.98 -5.91
CA ALA A 157 5.88 13.34 -4.61
C ALA A 157 6.98 12.37 -4.15
N LEU A 158 6.81 11.06 -4.38
CA LEU A 158 7.84 10.06 -4.11
C LEU A 158 9.09 10.29 -4.97
N ASP A 159 8.93 10.57 -6.27
CA ASP A 159 10.07 10.80 -7.17
C ASP A 159 10.83 12.09 -6.82
N GLU A 160 10.12 13.18 -6.53
CA GLU A 160 10.72 14.46 -6.14
C GLU A 160 11.44 14.38 -4.78
N THR A 161 10.82 13.73 -3.80
CA THR A 161 11.41 13.54 -2.48
C THR A 161 12.64 12.66 -2.55
N THR A 162 12.56 11.56 -3.30
CA THR A 162 13.69 10.64 -3.52
C THR A 162 14.85 11.36 -4.20
N LYS A 163 14.58 12.17 -5.22
CA LYS A 163 15.60 13.02 -5.87
C LYS A 163 16.27 13.95 -4.86
N SER A 164 15.49 14.66 -4.04
CA SER A 164 16.03 15.58 -3.03
C SER A 164 16.91 14.85 -2.01
N ILE A 165 16.49 13.67 -1.56
CA ILE A 165 17.24 12.84 -0.61
C ILE A 165 18.55 12.36 -1.23
N PHE A 166 18.53 11.86 -2.47
CA PHE A 166 19.75 11.42 -3.14
C PHE A 166 20.74 12.55 -3.36
N SER A 167 20.29 13.73 -3.80
CA SER A 167 21.17 14.89 -3.95
C SER A 167 21.86 15.20 -2.62
N HIS A 168 21.09 15.29 -1.53
CA HIS A 168 21.61 15.60 -0.21
C HIS A 168 22.63 14.56 0.30
N LEU A 169 22.32 13.26 0.18
CA LEU A 169 23.21 12.21 0.66
C LEU A 169 24.48 12.07 -0.18
N VAL A 170 24.40 12.31 -1.50
CA VAL A 170 25.54 12.25 -2.42
C VAL A 170 26.44 13.47 -2.25
N GLU A 171 25.90 14.65 -1.97
CA GLU A 171 26.67 15.89 -1.73
C GLU A 171 27.59 15.79 -0.50
N LEU A 172 27.23 14.96 0.49
CA LEU A 172 28.00 14.75 1.72
C LEU A 172 29.11 13.69 1.58
N ARG A 173 29.12 12.91 0.50
CA ARG A 173 29.99 11.75 0.29
C ARG A 173 30.91 11.95 -0.92
N ASP A 174 32.06 11.27 -0.89
CA ASP A 174 32.98 11.23 -2.02
C ASP A 174 32.53 10.20 -3.05
N TYR A 175 32.94 10.37 -4.32
CA TYR A 175 32.54 9.48 -5.42
C TYR A 175 32.86 8.01 -5.16
N GLU A 176 34.05 7.73 -4.62
CA GLU A 176 34.49 6.35 -4.37
C GLU A 176 33.63 5.67 -3.29
N ASP A 177 33.22 6.43 -2.26
CA ASP A 177 32.32 5.95 -1.21
C ASP A 177 30.92 5.65 -1.77
N VAL A 178 30.38 6.54 -2.61
CA VAL A 178 29.08 6.35 -3.26
C VAL A 178 29.06 5.11 -4.15
N MET A 179 30.16 4.84 -4.87
CA MET A 179 30.28 3.68 -5.75
C MET A 179 30.52 2.38 -4.96
N GLY A 180 31.34 2.42 -3.90
CA GLY A 180 31.66 1.26 -3.07
C GLY A 180 30.51 0.84 -2.14
N HIS A 181 29.88 1.80 -1.46
CA HIS A 181 28.87 1.56 -0.42
C HIS A 181 27.45 1.91 -0.87
N ARG A 182 27.11 1.63 -2.13
CA ARG A 182 25.78 1.95 -2.70
C ARG A 182 24.60 1.32 -1.92
N ARG A 183 24.80 0.17 -1.27
CA ARG A 183 23.75 -0.49 -0.47
C ARG A 183 23.45 0.29 0.81
N GLU A 184 24.49 0.81 1.47
CA GLU A 184 24.33 1.63 2.67
C GLU A 184 23.70 2.97 2.33
N LEU A 185 24.11 3.58 1.22
CA LEU A 185 23.48 4.80 0.69
C LEU A 185 22.00 4.57 0.39
N ALA A 186 21.65 3.45 -0.24
CA ALA A 186 20.27 3.08 -0.55
C ALA A 186 19.42 2.86 0.73
N ALA A 187 19.98 2.20 1.74
CA ALA A 187 19.32 1.99 3.03
C ALA A 187 19.09 3.32 3.78
N ALA A 188 20.09 4.20 3.80
CA ALA A 188 19.95 5.54 4.38
C ALA A 188 18.88 6.37 3.66
N ALA A 189 18.86 6.32 2.32
CA ALA A 189 17.84 6.99 1.53
C ALA A 189 16.44 6.42 1.79
N ALA A 190 16.30 5.10 1.93
CA ALA A 190 15.03 4.45 2.28
C ALA A 190 14.51 4.93 3.64
N GLY A 191 15.38 5.04 4.65
CA GLY A 191 15.01 5.53 5.99
C GLY A 191 14.48 6.97 5.95
N SER A 192 15.19 7.87 5.26
CA SER A 192 14.74 9.26 5.09
C SER A 192 13.44 9.36 4.27
N LEU A 193 13.28 8.52 3.24
CA LEU A 193 12.07 8.49 2.42
C LEU A 193 10.87 7.97 3.22
N GLN A 194 11.06 6.96 4.07
CA GLN A 194 10.01 6.40 4.94
C GLN A 194 9.43 7.46 5.88
N GLN A 195 10.26 8.36 6.42
CA GLN A 195 9.80 9.43 7.30
C GLN A 195 8.81 10.37 6.59
N SER A 196 9.12 10.77 5.35
CA SER A 196 8.21 11.58 4.53
C SER A 196 6.97 10.79 4.07
N ALA A 197 7.17 9.54 3.61
CA ALA A 197 6.11 8.68 3.09
C ALA A 197 5.05 8.31 4.14
N SER A 198 5.46 8.19 5.41
CA SER A 198 4.55 7.93 6.53
C SER A 198 3.47 9.01 6.68
N THR A 199 3.78 10.26 6.32
CA THR A 199 2.81 11.37 6.34
C THR A 199 1.69 11.17 5.31
N TRP A 200 2.00 10.48 4.21
CA TRP A 200 1.04 10.20 3.14
C TRP A 200 0.29 8.88 3.31
N GLY A 201 0.61 8.08 4.34
CA GLY A 201 0.01 6.76 4.55
C GLY A 201 0.63 5.66 3.67
N VAL A 202 1.91 5.81 3.33
CA VAL A 202 2.66 4.87 2.48
C VAL A 202 3.84 4.30 3.24
N HIS A 203 4.04 2.99 3.10
CA HIS A 203 5.18 2.29 3.66
C HIS A 203 6.14 1.88 2.54
N VAL A 204 7.41 2.25 2.70
CA VAL A 204 8.52 1.94 1.80
C VAL A 204 9.22 0.70 2.34
N GLU A 205 9.14 -0.40 1.59
CA GLU A 205 9.75 -1.68 1.96
C GLU A 205 11.26 -1.65 1.71
N SER A 206 11.66 -1.14 0.54
CA SER A 206 13.06 -1.02 0.17
C SER A 206 13.26 -0.03 -0.96
N LEU A 207 14.47 0.52 -1.03
CA LEU A 207 14.93 1.33 -2.14
C LEU A 207 16.22 0.71 -2.66
N ASN A 208 16.29 0.48 -3.97
CA ASN A 208 17.41 -0.18 -4.63
C ASN A 208 17.98 0.72 -5.73
N ILE A 209 19.30 0.91 -5.75
CA ILE A 209 19.99 1.68 -6.80
C ILE A 209 20.23 0.75 -8.01
N LYS A 210 19.61 1.08 -9.14
CA LYS A 210 19.66 0.30 -10.39
C LYS A 210 20.97 0.51 -11.13
N SER A 211 21.36 1.77 -11.30
CA SER A 211 22.55 2.15 -12.06
C SER A 211 23.22 3.37 -11.44
N LEU A 212 24.56 3.31 -11.40
CA LEU A 212 25.43 4.43 -11.13
C LEU A 212 26.40 4.50 -12.31
N TYR A 213 26.40 5.62 -13.03
CA TYR A 213 27.39 5.83 -14.07
C TYR A 213 27.96 7.26 -14.00
N ARG A 214 29.22 7.36 -14.39
CA ARG A 214 29.91 8.65 -14.52
C ARG A 214 29.39 9.35 -15.78
N ARG A 215 29.01 10.62 -15.63
CA ARG A 215 28.74 11.50 -16.78
C ARG A 215 29.99 12.27 -17.18
#